data_AF-A0A075UXQ6-F1
#
_entry.id   AF-A0A075UXQ6-F1
#
_cell.length_a   1.000
_cell.length_b   1.000
_cell.length_c   1.000
_cell.angle_alpha   90.00
_cell.angle_beta   90.00
_cell.angle_gamma   90.00
#
_symmetry.space_group_name_H-M   'P 1'
#
loop_
_entity.id
_entity.type
_entity.pdbx_description
1 polymer ?
#
loop_
_entity_poly.entity_id
_entity_poly.type
_entity_poly.pdbx_seq_one_letter_code
_entity_poly.pdbx_strand_id
1 'polypeptide(L)'
;MSPLPQEVRYRFTVLGPPGFTSGGTRLDLGSPQQQAVLTLLLANAGSFVRTGELIDGLWGERAPATGEAVIRTYISRLRRLLSLQGLGSAIVSRSGGYRLDPDRFEVDAVEFAGLIESARQAHTAETAAKLLERALGLWTGTALAGVPGEAAEHERARLERLKLTATQELLRLRLELGEHDEVVAEVPALIERNRLEEPLYEIYLLALHRGGRRAEALELYRAIHDLFDAELGVRPGPKLRALHEKVLRAEDEQTPSFREPDPLFVGRARERAEFRRLLARGGVLFLTGAPGIGKSTLLRKFADDAAALGRPVRLFDGLDDPAAVLRRLPGDVTVVIAGRTGPDATLLVDPAWSGRITIRKLEPLSDNESAALLEARGVDPSLRQSIVDFAAGNPFALSLSAEVSRSPRSDAARYVVDTVYAQLAGDPPTEAHRWALYVCAQAEHTTEDLLRSVLPGGRSSELFDWLRDHPCVEAATHGLVLGGVLREVLDRHLRWRDPAGRARIRGRISRVTTGR
;
A
#
# COMPACT_ATOMS: atom_id res chain seq x y z
N MET A 1 31.88 -35.46 36.49
CA MET A 1 31.17 -34.17 36.37
C MET A 1 29.68 -34.48 36.38
N SER A 2 29.02 -34.27 37.51
CA SER A 2 27.56 -34.31 37.57
C SER A 2 26.97 -33.32 36.56
N PRO A 3 25.88 -33.64 35.85
CA PRO A 3 25.19 -32.65 35.06
C PRO A 3 24.75 -31.53 36.01
N LEU A 4 25.07 -30.28 35.65
CA LEU A 4 24.53 -29.10 36.32
C LEU A 4 23.00 -29.28 36.42
N PRO A 5 22.37 -29.05 37.58
CA PRO A 5 20.92 -29.14 37.69
C PRO A 5 20.33 -28.20 36.64
N GLN A 6 19.46 -28.74 35.78
CA GLN A 6 18.65 -27.92 34.89
C GLN A 6 18.00 -26.83 35.76
N GLU A 7 18.27 -25.55 35.48
CA GLU A 7 17.59 -24.45 36.15
C GLU A 7 16.10 -24.73 36.11
N VAL A 8 15.48 -24.90 37.28
CA VAL A 8 14.04 -25.12 37.36
C VAL A 8 13.38 -23.84 36.88
N ARG A 9 13.00 -23.81 35.59
CA ARG A 9 12.26 -22.69 35.02
C ARG A 9 10.81 -22.81 35.45
N TYR A 10 10.40 -21.89 36.31
CA TYR A 10 9.01 -21.71 36.70
C TYR A 10 8.32 -20.83 35.66
N ARG A 11 7.26 -21.33 35.04
CA ARG A 11 6.55 -20.61 33.98
C ARG A 11 5.06 -20.58 34.27
N PHE A 12 4.49 -19.38 34.32
CA PHE A 12 3.04 -19.17 34.28
C PHE A 12 2.59 -19.03 32.83
N THR A 13 1.47 -19.69 32.52
CA THR A 13 0.81 -19.57 31.22
C THR A 13 -0.55 -18.90 31.39
N VAL A 14 -0.76 -17.78 30.72
CA VAL A 14 -2.03 -17.02 30.71
C VAL A 14 -2.55 -16.77 29.29
N LEU A 15 -1.76 -17.07 28.25
CA LEU A 15 -2.16 -16.99 26.82
C LEU A 15 -2.95 -18.25 26.38
N GLY A 16 -3.88 -18.66 27.23
CA GLY A 16 -4.65 -19.89 27.14
C GLY A 16 -5.32 -20.18 28.50
N PRO A 17 -5.77 -21.42 28.74
CA PRO A 17 -6.20 -21.83 30.07
C PRO A 17 -5.06 -21.65 31.08
N PRO A 18 -5.29 -20.98 32.23
CA PRO A 18 -4.24 -20.70 33.21
C PRO A 18 -3.48 -21.95 33.60
N GLY A 19 -2.16 -21.81 33.70
CA GLY A 19 -1.28 -22.90 34.03
C GLY A 19 -0.03 -22.42 34.72
N PHE A 20 0.59 -23.35 35.42
CA PHE A 20 1.90 -23.15 35.99
C PHE A 20 2.71 -24.42 35.79
N THR A 21 3.89 -24.27 35.19
CA THR A 21 4.78 -25.38 34.87
C THR A 21 6.06 -25.24 35.69
N SER A 22 6.45 -26.33 36.34
CA SER A 22 7.71 -26.47 37.08
C SER A 22 8.46 -27.67 36.54
N GLY A 23 9.65 -27.47 35.98
CA GLY A 23 10.46 -28.56 35.42
C GLY A 23 9.72 -29.40 34.36
N GLY A 24 8.84 -28.78 33.56
CA GLY A 24 8.02 -29.46 32.55
C GLY A 24 6.71 -30.08 33.05
N THR A 25 6.43 -30.06 34.35
CA THR A 25 5.16 -30.59 34.93
C THR A 25 4.15 -29.46 35.15
N ARG A 26 2.95 -29.57 34.57
CA ARG A 26 1.84 -28.63 34.78
C ARG A 26 1.16 -28.90 36.12
N LEU A 27 0.99 -27.86 36.94
CA LEU A 27 0.31 -27.92 38.23
C LEU A 27 -1.12 -27.38 38.15
N ASP A 28 -2.00 -27.96 38.97
CA ASP A 28 -3.37 -27.48 39.16
C ASP A 28 -3.38 -26.24 40.04
N LEU A 29 -3.77 -25.10 39.46
CA LEU A 29 -3.86 -23.81 40.12
C LEU A 29 -5.11 -23.67 41.02
N GLY A 30 -5.91 -24.72 41.13
CA GLY A 30 -7.10 -24.78 41.98
C GLY A 30 -8.32 -24.14 41.33
N SER A 31 -9.31 -23.79 42.16
CA SER A 31 -10.60 -23.27 41.72
C SER A 31 -10.49 -22.00 40.85
N PRO A 32 -11.45 -21.73 39.95
CA PRO A 32 -11.43 -20.54 39.08
C PRO A 32 -11.24 -19.21 39.83
N GLN A 33 -11.84 -19.05 41.01
CA GLN A 33 -11.69 -17.85 41.85
C GLN A 33 -10.26 -17.70 42.39
N GLN A 34 -9.59 -18.80 42.71
CA GLN A 34 -8.18 -18.81 43.11
C GLN A 34 -7.27 -18.43 41.94
N GLN A 35 -7.59 -18.93 40.74
CA GLN A 35 -6.88 -18.56 39.50
C GLN A 35 -7.03 -17.06 39.21
N ALA A 36 -8.23 -16.49 39.40
CA ALA A 36 -8.48 -15.06 39.20
C ALA A 36 -7.63 -14.18 40.13
N VAL A 37 -7.48 -14.55 41.41
CA VAL A 37 -6.58 -13.84 42.34
C VAL A 37 -5.13 -13.91 41.85
N LEU A 38 -4.67 -15.08 41.39
CA LEU A 38 -3.33 -15.22 40.84
C LEU A 38 -3.14 -14.37 39.57
N THR A 39 -4.12 -14.35 38.66
CA THR A 39 -4.12 -13.52 37.46
C THR A 39 -3.98 -12.04 37.79
N LEU A 40 -4.71 -11.54 38.77
CA LEU A 40 -4.61 -10.15 39.25
C LEU A 40 -3.19 -9.82 39.74
N LEU A 41 -2.56 -10.75 40.47
CA LEU A 41 -1.19 -10.59 40.94
C LEU A 41 -0.16 -10.67 39.81
N LEU A 42 -0.39 -11.52 38.80
CA LEU A 42 0.48 -11.64 37.62
C LEU A 42 0.40 -10.40 36.73
N ALA A 43 -0.80 -9.86 36.50
CA ALA A 43 -1.01 -8.63 35.73
C ALA A 43 -0.34 -7.41 36.38
N ASN A 44 -0.20 -7.44 37.71
CA ASN A 44 0.46 -6.41 38.52
C ASN A 44 1.78 -6.91 39.12
N ALA A 45 2.46 -7.85 38.46
CA ALA A 45 3.69 -8.44 38.99
C ALA A 45 4.73 -7.35 39.32
N GLY A 46 5.37 -7.47 40.49
CA GLY A 46 6.29 -6.45 41.00
C GLY A 46 5.61 -5.29 41.74
N SER A 47 4.29 -5.12 41.63
CA SER A 47 3.51 -4.08 42.33
C SER A 47 2.64 -4.67 43.45
N PHE A 48 2.33 -3.87 44.48
CA PHE A 48 1.42 -4.28 45.55
C PHE A 48 -0.03 -4.09 45.13
N VAL A 49 -0.82 -5.16 45.21
CA VAL A 49 -2.28 -5.16 44.99
C VAL A 49 -2.98 -5.23 46.35
N ARG A 50 -3.84 -4.25 46.65
CA ARG A 50 -4.58 -4.19 47.92
C ARG A 50 -5.65 -5.28 47.96
N THR A 51 -6.02 -5.70 49.16
CA THR A 51 -7.07 -6.72 49.34
C THR A 51 -8.41 -6.25 48.75
N GLY A 52 -8.75 -4.96 48.88
CA GLY A 52 -9.94 -4.37 48.25
C GLY A 52 -9.93 -4.51 46.72
N GLU A 53 -8.80 -4.20 46.06
CA GLU A 53 -8.64 -4.34 44.60
C GLU A 53 -8.78 -5.80 44.14
N LEU A 54 -8.34 -6.77 44.95
CA LEU A 54 -8.54 -8.19 44.68
C LEU A 54 -10.02 -8.61 44.83
N ILE A 55 -10.74 -8.02 45.78
CA ILE A 55 -12.18 -8.26 45.97
C ILE A 55 -12.95 -7.67 44.79
N ASP A 56 -12.70 -6.40 44.48
CA ASP A 56 -13.37 -5.68 43.41
C ASP A 56 -13.09 -6.35 42.06
N GLY A 57 -11.84 -6.73 41.78
CA GLY A 57 -11.49 -7.39 40.52
C GLY A 57 -12.13 -8.77 40.33
N LEU A 58 -12.41 -9.49 41.42
CA LEU A 58 -13.00 -10.84 41.37
C LEU A 58 -14.53 -10.83 41.40
N TRP A 59 -15.14 -9.95 42.17
CA TRP A 59 -16.59 -9.95 42.39
C TRP A 59 -17.31 -8.66 41.97
N GLY A 60 -16.59 -7.55 41.76
CA GLY A 60 -17.16 -6.24 41.49
C GLY A 60 -18.19 -5.84 42.53
N GLU A 61 -19.33 -5.28 42.09
CA GLU A 61 -20.45 -4.91 42.96
C GLU A 61 -21.10 -6.09 43.71
N ARG A 62 -20.79 -7.33 43.33
CA ARG A 62 -21.36 -8.56 43.93
C ARG A 62 -20.45 -9.16 45.01
N ALA A 63 -19.53 -8.38 45.56
CA ALA A 63 -18.60 -8.84 46.58
C ALA A 63 -19.33 -9.35 47.84
N PRO A 64 -18.99 -10.56 48.34
CA PRO A 64 -19.55 -11.06 49.59
C PRO A 64 -18.97 -10.30 50.78
N ALA A 65 -19.75 -10.17 51.87
CA ALA A 65 -19.28 -9.56 53.12
C ALA A 65 -18.03 -10.26 53.72
N THR A 66 -17.79 -11.52 53.35
CA THR A 66 -16.63 -12.32 53.75
C THR A 66 -15.45 -12.27 52.78
N GLY A 67 -15.47 -11.36 51.79
CA GLY A 67 -14.48 -11.30 50.70
C GLY A 67 -13.03 -11.31 51.15
N GLU A 68 -12.67 -10.53 52.18
CA GLU A 68 -11.30 -10.53 52.71
C GLU A 68 -10.84 -11.90 53.24
N ALA A 69 -11.71 -12.60 53.97
CA ALA A 69 -11.38 -13.92 54.52
C ALA A 69 -11.22 -14.97 53.41
N VAL A 70 -12.00 -14.84 52.33
CA VAL A 70 -11.91 -15.69 51.16
C VAL A 70 -10.61 -15.42 50.39
N ILE A 71 -10.23 -14.15 50.16
CA ILE A 71 -8.96 -13.78 49.53
C ILE A 71 -7.76 -14.33 50.32
N ARG A 72 -7.74 -14.16 51.65
CA ARG A 72 -6.68 -14.73 52.51
C ARG A 72 -6.56 -16.24 52.35
N THR A 73 -7.69 -16.94 52.21
CA THR A 73 -7.74 -18.38 51.96
C THR A 73 -7.11 -18.74 50.62
N TYR A 74 -7.46 -18.03 49.54
CA TYR A 74 -6.86 -18.25 48.22
C TYR A 74 -5.36 -17.97 48.21
N ILE A 75 -4.89 -16.88 48.83
CA ILE A 75 -3.46 -16.59 48.97
C ILE A 75 -2.73 -17.69 49.75
N SER A 76 -3.32 -18.20 50.83
CA SER A 76 -2.72 -19.29 51.59
C SER A 76 -2.59 -20.58 50.76
N ARG A 77 -3.60 -20.89 49.92
CA ARG A 77 -3.57 -22.05 49.02
C ARG A 77 -2.54 -21.88 47.91
N LEU A 78 -2.48 -20.71 47.29
CA LEU A 78 -1.48 -20.36 46.28
C LEU A 78 -0.06 -20.45 46.85
N ARG A 79 0.19 -19.89 48.04
CA ARG A 79 1.47 -20.03 48.73
C ARG A 79 1.84 -21.48 48.97
N ARG A 80 0.91 -22.29 49.48
CA ARG A 80 1.15 -23.73 49.70
C ARG A 80 1.53 -24.44 48.41
N LEU A 81 0.81 -24.18 47.32
CA LEU A 81 1.10 -24.75 46.00
C LEU A 81 2.51 -24.35 45.54
N LEU A 82 2.85 -23.06 45.61
CA LEU A 82 4.15 -22.55 45.19
C LEU A 82 5.30 -23.04 46.09
N SER A 83 5.06 -23.20 47.40
CA SER A 83 6.02 -23.75 48.36
C SER A 83 6.47 -25.17 48.01
N LEU A 84 5.57 -26.00 47.47
CA LEU A 84 5.91 -27.37 47.01
C LEU A 84 6.96 -27.37 45.89
N GLN A 85 7.13 -26.21 45.24
CA GLN A 85 8.08 -26.00 44.15
C GLN A 85 9.20 -25.03 44.56
N GLY A 86 9.41 -24.76 45.86
CA GLY A 86 10.45 -23.82 46.31
C GLY A 86 10.14 -22.33 46.08
N LEU A 87 8.92 -21.99 45.65
CA LEU A 87 8.45 -20.62 45.38
C LEU A 87 7.55 -20.04 46.47
N GLY A 88 7.52 -20.63 47.67
CA GLY A 88 6.60 -20.23 48.74
C GLY A 88 6.68 -18.75 49.15
N SER A 89 7.86 -18.14 49.03
CA SER A 89 8.12 -16.74 49.35
C SER A 89 7.83 -15.77 48.20
N ALA A 90 7.41 -16.25 47.03
CA ALA A 90 7.13 -15.41 45.86
C ALA A 90 5.94 -14.47 46.08
N ILE A 91 4.95 -14.86 46.91
CA ILE A 91 3.83 -13.99 47.30
C ILE A 91 4.16 -13.32 48.63
N VAL A 92 4.47 -12.03 48.59
CA VAL A 92 4.78 -11.19 49.76
C VAL A 92 3.53 -10.48 50.24
N SER A 93 3.25 -10.53 51.54
CA SER A 93 2.18 -9.73 52.17
C SER A 93 2.78 -8.47 52.81
N ARG A 94 2.22 -7.29 52.51
CA ARG A 94 2.58 -6.03 53.16
C ARG A 94 1.40 -5.08 53.15
N SER A 95 1.20 -4.34 54.25
CA SER A 95 0.24 -3.22 54.36
C SER A 95 -1.17 -3.51 53.82
N GLY A 96 -1.73 -4.69 54.11
CA GLY A 96 -3.09 -5.04 53.69
C GLY A 96 -3.23 -5.46 52.22
N GLY A 97 -2.12 -5.76 51.54
CA GLY A 97 -2.08 -6.24 50.17
C GLY A 97 -1.05 -7.34 49.93
N TYR A 98 -0.95 -7.73 48.66
CA TYR A 98 -0.12 -8.83 48.18
C TYR A 98 0.68 -8.40 46.96
N ARG A 99 1.92 -8.87 46.86
CA ARG A 99 2.80 -8.67 45.71
C ARG A 99 3.38 -10.00 45.30
N LEU A 100 3.38 -10.27 44.01
CA LEU A 100 4.05 -11.41 43.43
C LEU A 100 5.41 -10.96 42.86
N ASP A 101 6.48 -11.65 43.27
CA ASP A 101 7.88 -11.32 42.95
C ASP A 101 8.27 -11.78 41.53
N PRO A 102 8.43 -10.86 40.54
CA PRO A 102 8.56 -11.23 39.13
C PRO A 102 9.87 -11.95 38.80
N ASP A 103 10.93 -11.77 39.61
CA ASP A 103 12.26 -12.34 39.34
C ASP A 103 12.33 -13.86 39.54
N ARG A 104 11.25 -14.47 40.03
CA ARG A 104 11.19 -15.89 40.40
C ARG A 104 10.48 -16.78 39.39
N PHE A 105 9.89 -16.21 38.33
CA PHE A 105 9.15 -16.96 37.32
C PHE A 105 9.09 -16.20 36.00
N GLU A 106 8.88 -16.94 34.92
CA GLU A 106 8.52 -16.39 33.62
C GLU A 106 6.99 -16.35 33.47
N VAL A 107 6.48 -15.38 32.72
CA VAL A 107 5.07 -15.31 32.30
C VAL A 107 5.04 -15.24 30.78
N ASP A 108 4.32 -16.15 30.14
CA ASP A 108 4.18 -16.19 28.68
C ASP A 108 3.68 -14.87 28.08
N ALA A 109 2.77 -14.15 28.75
CA ALA A 109 2.31 -12.83 28.32
C ALA A 109 3.41 -11.76 28.33
N VAL A 110 4.38 -11.85 29.25
CA VAL A 110 5.55 -10.95 29.29
C VAL A 110 6.54 -11.32 28.18
N GLU A 111 6.78 -12.62 27.95
CA GLU A 111 7.58 -13.11 26.82
C GLU A 111 6.95 -12.66 25.49
N PHE A 112 5.63 -12.79 25.35
CA PHE A 112 4.87 -12.37 24.18
C PHE A 112 5.02 -10.88 23.88
N ALA A 113 4.83 -10.01 24.88
CA ALA A 113 5.02 -8.58 24.73
C ALA A 113 6.49 -8.22 24.37
N GLY A 114 7.46 -8.89 25.00
CA GLY A 114 8.89 -8.70 24.70
C GLY A 114 9.27 -9.12 23.28
N LEU A 115 8.69 -10.20 22.76
CA LEU A 115 8.92 -10.65 21.38
C LEU A 115 8.31 -9.68 20.35
N ILE A 116 7.13 -9.11 20.61
CA ILE A 116 6.53 -8.07 19.75
C ILE A 116 7.44 -6.84 19.71
N GLU A 117 7.92 -6.39 20.86
CA GLU A 117 8.81 -5.23 20.91
C GLU A 117 10.15 -5.50 20.22
N SER A 118 10.70 -6.71 20.38
CA SER A 118 11.90 -7.15 19.66
C SER A 118 11.67 -7.20 18.14
N ALA A 119 10.48 -7.61 17.69
CA ALA A 119 10.12 -7.63 16.28
C ALA A 119 10.09 -6.22 15.69
N ARG A 120 9.58 -5.23 16.43
CA ARG A 120 9.57 -3.82 16.01
C ARG A 120 10.96 -3.21 15.88
N GLN A 121 11.92 -3.73 16.62
CA GLN A 121 13.31 -3.28 16.62
C GLN A 121 14.19 -4.09 15.63
N ALA A 122 13.64 -5.11 14.98
CA ALA A 122 14.40 -5.97 14.07
C ALA A 122 14.82 -5.21 12.80
N HIS A 123 15.99 -5.56 12.28
CA HIS A 123 16.57 -4.88 11.10
C HIS A 123 16.02 -5.37 9.75
N THR A 124 15.37 -6.54 9.71
CA THR A 124 14.83 -7.13 8.48
C THR A 124 13.41 -7.65 8.69
N ALA A 125 12.61 -7.65 7.63
CA ALA A 125 11.23 -8.14 7.65
C ALA A 125 11.16 -9.63 8.02
N GLU A 126 12.12 -10.44 7.56
CA GLU A 126 12.21 -11.88 7.88
C GLU A 126 12.48 -12.12 9.37
N THR A 127 13.32 -11.28 9.99
CA THR A 127 13.63 -11.39 11.42
C THR A 127 12.43 -10.97 12.26
N ALA A 128 11.77 -9.87 11.88
CA ALA A 128 10.55 -9.40 12.51
C ALA A 128 9.43 -10.46 12.43
N ALA A 129 9.20 -11.04 11.24
CA ALA A 129 8.19 -12.07 11.02
C ALA A 129 8.42 -13.30 11.90
N LYS A 130 9.64 -13.83 11.96
CA LYS A 130 9.98 -14.98 12.82
C LYS A 130 9.77 -14.71 14.31
N LEU A 131 10.05 -13.49 14.76
CA LEU A 131 9.80 -13.10 16.14
C LEU A 131 8.30 -13.04 16.46
N LEU A 132 7.48 -12.49 15.55
CA LEU A 132 6.03 -12.47 15.69
C LEU A 132 5.40 -13.87 15.59
N GLU A 133 5.89 -14.74 14.71
CA GLU A 133 5.48 -16.14 14.63
C GLU A 133 5.75 -16.87 15.95
N ARG A 134 6.95 -16.69 16.51
CA ARG A 134 7.29 -17.25 17.82
C ARG A 134 6.38 -16.68 18.91
N ALA A 135 6.09 -15.38 18.88
CA ALA A 135 5.21 -14.73 19.84
C ALA A 135 3.79 -15.33 19.77
N LEU A 136 3.21 -15.41 18.57
CA LEU A 136 1.89 -15.99 18.34
C LEU A 136 1.85 -17.49 18.67
N GLY A 137 2.96 -18.21 18.49
CA GLY A 137 3.11 -19.61 18.89
C GLY A 137 3.06 -19.88 20.40
N LEU A 138 3.16 -18.84 21.24
CA LEU A 138 2.96 -18.97 22.69
C LEU A 138 1.48 -19.19 23.07
N TRP A 139 0.55 -18.83 22.17
CA TRP A 139 -0.88 -18.93 22.43
C TRP A 139 -1.37 -20.37 22.29
N THR A 140 -2.08 -20.84 23.32
CA THR A 140 -2.62 -22.22 23.38
C THR A 140 -4.15 -22.25 23.42
N GLY A 141 -4.81 -21.09 23.37
CA GLY A 141 -6.26 -20.96 23.36
C GLY A 141 -6.70 -19.53 23.65
N THR A 142 -7.92 -19.38 24.15
CA THR A 142 -8.43 -18.10 24.66
C THR A 142 -7.66 -17.70 25.92
N ALA A 143 -7.20 -16.45 25.99
CA ALA A 143 -6.49 -15.96 27.18
C ALA A 143 -7.34 -16.11 28.44
N LEU A 144 -6.73 -16.57 29.53
CA LEU A 144 -7.39 -16.73 30.84
C LEU A 144 -8.71 -17.50 30.76
N ALA A 145 -8.78 -18.55 29.92
CA ALA A 145 -9.98 -19.34 29.74
C ALA A 145 -10.46 -19.95 31.07
N GLY A 146 -11.74 -19.77 31.39
CA GLY A 146 -12.35 -20.28 32.62
C GLY A 146 -12.11 -19.43 33.87
N VAL A 147 -11.38 -18.31 33.78
CA VAL A 147 -11.16 -17.40 34.91
C VAL A 147 -12.31 -16.38 35.00
N PRO A 148 -13.02 -16.29 36.13
CA PRO A 148 -14.10 -15.33 36.35
C PRO A 148 -13.56 -13.97 36.85
N GLY A 149 -14.43 -12.97 36.82
CA GLY A 149 -14.17 -11.65 37.40
C GLY A 149 -13.88 -10.58 36.33
N GLU A 150 -14.25 -9.35 36.65
CA GLU A 150 -14.16 -8.21 35.74
C GLU A 150 -12.71 -7.91 35.34
N ALA A 151 -11.77 -8.05 36.27
CA ALA A 151 -10.35 -7.84 35.95
C ALA A 151 -9.79 -8.89 34.99
N ALA A 152 -10.23 -10.15 35.11
CA ALA A 152 -9.82 -11.21 34.19
C ALA A 152 -10.42 -11.00 32.79
N GLU A 153 -11.66 -10.47 32.71
CA GLU A 153 -12.30 -10.10 31.44
C GLU A 153 -11.55 -8.97 30.75
N HIS A 154 -11.21 -7.90 31.48
CA HIS A 154 -10.43 -6.78 30.95
C HIS A 154 -9.06 -7.21 30.46
N GLU A 155 -8.35 -8.04 31.23
CA GLU A 155 -7.04 -8.54 30.83
C GLU A 155 -7.12 -9.48 29.63
N ARG A 156 -8.14 -10.34 29.57
CA ARG A 156 -8.41 -11.18 28.39
C ARG A 156 -8.63 -10.33 27.16
N ALA A 157 -9.49 -9.32 27.23
CA ALA A 157 -9.76 -8.41 26.12
C ALA A 157 -8.51 -7.65 25.67
N ARG A 158 -7.67 -7.20 26.62
CA ARG A 158 -6.38 -6.55 26.34
C ARG A 158 -5.43 -7.48 25.59
N LEU A 159 -5.27 -8.72 26.07
CA LEU A 159 -4.37 -9.72 25.47
C LEU A 159 -4.86 -10.15 24.07
N GLU A 160 -6.15 -10.41 23.89
CA GLU A 160 -6.72 -10.78 22.58
C GLU A 160 -6.59 -9.62 21.57
N ARG A 161 -6.76 -8.37 22.00
CA ARG A 161 -6.50 -7.21 21.13
C ARG A 161 -5.01 -7.13 20.73
N LEU A 162 -4.10 -7.36 21.68
CA LEU A 162 -2.67 -7.39 21.39
C LEU A 162 -2.30 -8.53 20.43
N LYS A 163 -2.92 -9.70 20.60
CA LYS A 163 -2.80 -10.83 19.66
C LYS A 163 -3.22 -10.44 18.25
N LEU A 164 -4.40 -9.84 18.11
CA LEU A 164 -4.91 -9.41 16.81
C LEU A 164 -3.96 -8.39 16.17
N THR A 165 -3.45 -7.42 16.93
CA THR A 165 -2.46 -6.45 16.43
C THR A 165 -1.18 -7.15 15.95
N ALA A 166 -0.64 -8.10 16.73
CA ALA A 166 0.54 -8.86 16.35
C ALA A 166 0.32 -9.73 15.10
N THR A 167 -0.86 -10.34 14.98
CA THR A 167 -1.28 -11.08 13.76
C THR A 167 -1.35 -10.15 12.55
N GLN A 168 -1.95 -8.97 12.69
CA GLN A 168 -2.01 -7.98 11.60
C GLN A 168 -0.61 -7.48 11.20
N GLU A 169 0.29 -7.26 12.16
CA GLU A 169 1.69 -6.90 11.89
C GLU A 169 2.42 -8.03 11.13
N LEU A 170 2.26 -9.29 11.57
CA LEU A 170 2.85 -10.44 10.89
C LEU A 170 2.35 -10.58 9.45
N LEU A 171 1.04 -10.48 9.23
CA LEU A 171 0.46 -10.60 7.88
C LEU A 171 0.97 -9.50 6.95
N ARG A 172 1.16 -8.27 7.44
CA ARG A 172 1.76 -7.18 6.64
C ARG A 172 3.21 -7.50 6.25
N LEU A 173 4.02 -8.01 7.18
CA LEU A 173 5.39 -8.43 6.89
C LEU A 173 5.42 -9.57 5.88
N ARG A 174 4.52 -10.56 5.99
CA ARG A 174 4.39 -11.65 5.00
C ARG A 174 4.04 -11.13 3.60
N LEU A 175 3.19 -10.10 3.51
CA LEU A 175 2.93 -9.41 2.26
C LEU A 175 4.12 -8.61 1.71
N GLU A 176 5.06 -8.17 2.55
CA GLU A 176 6.33 -7.57 2.10
C GLU A 176 7.31 -8.63 1.60
N LEU A 177 7.27 -9.82 2.19
CA LEU A 177 8.09 -10.98 1.83
C LEU A 177 7.57 -11.72 0.58
N GLY A 178 6.42 -11.33 0.03
CA GLY A 178 5.84 -11.91 -1.18
C GLY A 178 4.91 -13.11 -0.96
N GLU A 179 4.56 -13.42 0.28
CA GLU A 179 3.70 -14.56 0.67
C GLU A 179 2.20 -14.21 0.52
N HIS A 180 1.81 -13.78 -0.68
CA HIS A 180 0.46 -13.27 -0.93
C HIS A 180 -0.62 -14.36 -0.85
N ASP A 181 -0.35 -15.54 -1.41
CA ASP A 181 -1.31 -16.63 -1.48
C ASP A 181 -1.61 -17.23 -0.10
N GLU A 182 -0.59 -17.35 0.75
CA GLU A 182 -0.75 -17.81 2.13
C GLU A 182 -1.59 -16.82 2.95
N VAL A 183 -1.35 -15.51 2.78
CA VAL A 183 -2.15 -14.46 3.44
C VAL A 183 -3.60 -14.51 2.95
N VAL A 184 -3.83 -14.69 1.64
CA VAL A 184 -5.20 -14.85 1.08
C VAL A 184 -5.93 -16.06 1.66
N ALA A 185 -5.21 -17.16 1.93
CA ALA A 185 -5.81 -18.35 2.53
C ALA A 185 -6.16 -18.17 4.01
N GLU A 186 -5.38 -17.39 4.76
CA GLU A 186 -5.50 -17.26 6.21
C GLU A 186 -6.48 -16.16 6.66
N VAL A 187 -6.46 -14.99 6.01
CA VAL A 187 -7.19 -13.79 6.46
C VAL A 187 -8.72 -13.95 6.52
N PRO A 188 -9.40 -14.69 5.61
CA PRO A 188 -10.85 -14.88 5.69
C PRO A 188 -11.33 -15.44 7.03
N ALA A 189 -10.61 -16.41 7.60
CA ALA A 189 -10.96 -17.00 8.90
C ALA A 189 -10.80 -16.01 10.07
N LEU A 190 -9.88 -15.04 9.95
CA LEU A 190 -9.72 -13.96 10.92
C LEU A 190 -10.86 -12.95 10.80
N ILE A 191 -11.26 -12.60 9.58
CA ILE A 191 -12.38 -11.69 9.30
C ILE A 191 -13.70 -12.24 9.87
N GLU A 192 -13.97 -13.53 9.72
CA GLU A 192 -15.21 -14.13 10.25
C GLU A 192 -15.40 -13.89 11.75
N ARG A 193 -14.30 -13.86 12.50
CA ARG A 193 -14.27 -13.65 13.95
C ARG A 193 -14.16 -12.18 14.35
N ASN A 194 -13.80 -11.31 13.41
CA ASN A 194 -13.46 -9.91 13.63
C ASN A 194 -14.04 -9.02 12.51
N ARG A 195 -15.33 -9.19 12.21
CA ARG A 195 -15.99 -8.62 11.02
C ARG A 195 -15.95 -7.09 10.92
N LEU A 196 -15.69 -6.39 12.02
CA LEU A 196 -15.62 -4.92 12.05
C LEU A 196 -14.17 -4.39 12.13
N GLU A 197 -13.17 -5.26 12.03
CA GLU A 197 -11.75 -4.89 12.03
C GLU A 197 -11.29 -4.52 10.62
N GLU A 198 -11.50 -3.26 10.25
CA GLU A 198 -11.08 -2.68 8.96
C GLU A 198 -9.63 -3.04 8.54
N PRO A 199 -8.63 -3.07 9.44
CA PRO A 199 -7.27 -3.43 9.07
C PRO A 199 -7.10 -4.85 8.47
N LEU A 200 -7.96 -5.81 8.83
CA LEU A 200 -7.92 -7.15 8.22
C LEU A 200 -8.36 -7.11 6.76
N TYR A 201 -9.35 -6.27 6.46
CA TYR A 201 -9.81 -6.05 5.09
C TYR A 201 -8.78 -5.31 4.24
N GLU A 202 -8.04 -4.35 4.82
CA GLU A 202 -6.89 -3.72 4.16
C GLU A 202 -5.84 -4.76 3.74
N ILE A 203 -5.47 -5.66 4.66
CA ILE A 203 -4.50 -6.73 4.42
C ILE A 203 -5.04 -7.67 3.33
N TYR A 204 -6.31 -8.07 3.41
CA TYR A 204 -6.89 -8.99 2.43
C TYR A 204 -6.96 -8.39 1.03
N LEU A 205 -7.41 -7.14 0.93
CA LEU A 205 -7.50 -6.41 -0.33
C LEU A 205 -6.11 -6.24 -0.97
N LEU A 206 -5.09 -5.94 -0.16
CA LEU A 206 -3.70 -5.81 -0.61
C LEU A 206 -3.14 -7.15 -1.07
N ALA A 207 -3.45 -8.23 -0.36
CA ALA A 207 -3.03 -9.59 -0.71
C ALA A 207 -3.63 -10.04 -2.05
N LEU A 208 -4.93 -9.80 -2.26
CA LEU A 208 -5.59 -10.10 -3.54
C LEU A 208 -5.04 -9.25 -4.69
N HIS A 209 -4.78 -7.96 -4.44
CA HIS A 209 -4.16 -7.07 -5.42
C HIS A 209 -2.76 -7.55 -5.82
N ARG A 210 -1.88 -7.77 -4.85
CA ARG A 210 -0.50 -8.26 -5.10
C ARG A 210 -0.48 -9.71 -5.60
N GLY A 211 -1.50 -10.52 -5.33
CA GLY A 211 -1.68 -11.84 -5.92
C GLY A 211 -2.26 -11.83 -7.34
N GLY A 212 -2.51 -10.66 -7.95
CA GLY A 212 -3.09 -10.56 -9.30
C GLY A 212 -4.58 -10.91 -9.38
N ARG A 213 -5.25 -11.09 -8.24
CA ARG A 213 -6.67 -11.48 -8.12
C ARG A 213 -7.58 -10.25 -8.09
N ARG A 214 -7.44 -9.38 -9.09
CA ARG A 214 -8.09 -8.06 -9.15
C ARG A 214 -9.62 -8.12 -9.07
N ALA A 215 -10.26 -9.07 -9.76
CA ALA A 215 -11.72 -9.20 -9.74
C ALA A 215 -12.23 -9.44 -8.31
N GLU A 216 -11.57 -10.35 -7.59
CA GLU A 216 -11.89 -10.67 -6.21
C GLU A 216 -11.60 -9.49 -5.26
N ALA A 217 -10.54 -8.72 -5.51
CA ALA A 217 -10.26 -7.50 -4.75
C ALA A 217 -11.39 -6.46 -4.89
N LEU A 218 -11.89 -6.25 -6.11
CA LEU A 218 -12.99 -5.31 -6.36
C LEU A 218 -14.32 -5.80 -5.77
N GLU A 219 -14.59 -7.10 -5.85
CA GLU A 219 -15.75 -7.73 -5.21
C GLU A 219 -15.69 -7.61 -3.69
N LEU A 220 -14.52 -7.88 -3.10
CA LEU A 220 -14.27 -7.74 -1.67
C LEU A 220 -14.55 -6.30 -1.20
N TYR A 221 -14.03 -5.29 -1.90
CA TYR A 221 -14.26 -3.89 -1.51
C TYR A 221 -15.74 -3.49 -1.53
N ARG A 222 -16.52 -3.97 -2.52
CA ARG A 222 -17.96 -3.74 -2.56
C ARG A 222 -18.65 -4.38 -1.34
N ALA A 223 -18.31 -5.64 -1.05
CA ALA A 223 -18.87 -6.34 0.11
C ALA A 223 -18.54 -5.64 1.44
N ILE A 224 -17.33 -5.07 1.58
CA ILE A 224 -16.93 -4.30 2.77
C ILE A 224 -17.73 -3.00 2.88
N HIS A 225 -17.88 -2.27 1.77
CA HIS A 225 -18.65 -1.03 1.75
C HIS A 225 -20.09 -1.28 2.22
N ASP A 226 -20.75 -2.30 1.68
CA ASP A 226 -22.12 -2.65 2.04
C ASP A 226 -22.23 -3.11 3.50
N LEU A 227 -21.25 -3.88 3.99
CA LEU A 227 -21.19 -4.31 5.40
C LEU A 227 -21.05 -3.13 6.37
N PHE A 228 -20.11 -2.21 6.12
CA PHE A 228 -19.83 -1.09 7.02
C PHE A 228 -20.95 -0.05 7.01
N ASP A 229 -21.57 0.18 5.85
CA ASP A 229 -22.74 1.05 5.76
C ASP A 229 -23.93 0.43 6.52
N ALA A 230 -24.16 -0.88 6.40
CA ALA A 230 -25.25 -1.56 7.09
C ALA A 230 -25.05 -1.67 8.62
N GLU A 231 -23.86 -2.05 9.09
CA GLU A 231 -23.60 -2.34 10.51
C GLU A 231 -23.23 -1.07 11.32
N LEU A 232 -22.55 -0.12 10.69
CA LEU A 232 -21.99 1.06 11.37
C LEU A 232 -22.54 2.40 10.85
N GLY A 233 -23.21 2.41 9.69
CA GLY A 233 -23.67 3.65 9.06
C GLY A 233 -22.53 4.56 8.59
N VAL A 234 -21.33 3.98 8.39
CA VAL A 234 -20.14 4.72 7.98
C VAL A 234 -19.51 4.09 6.75
N ARG A 235 -18.79 4.91 5.99
CA ARG A 235 -17.98 4.44 4.85
C ARG A 235 -16.65 3.86 5.34
N PRO A 236 -16.02 2.98 4.54
CA PRO A 236 -14.64 2.56 4.77
C PRO A 236 -13.69 3.73 4.99
N GLY A 237 -12.72 3.55 5.89
CA GLY A 237 -11.70 4.51 6.24
C GLY A 237 -10.80 4.92 5.06
N PRO A 238 -10.01 5.99 5.23
CA PRO A 238 -9.23 6.58 4.15
C PRO A 238 -8.16 5.63 3.59
N LYS A 239 -7.57 4.77 4.43
CA LYS A 239 -6.54 3.81 4.00
C LYS A 239 -7.12 2.75 3.06
N LEU A 240 -8.25 2.15 3.42
CA LEU A 240 -8.92 1.15 2.61
C LEU A 240 -9.46 1.75 1.30
N ARG A 241 -9.99 2.97 1.35
CA ARG A 241 -10.40 3.73 0.15
C ARG A 241 -9.23 4.00 -0.80
N ALA A 242 -8.10 4.49 -0.27
CA ALA A 242 -6.91 4.75 -1.07
C ALA A 242 -6.37 3.46 -1.72
N LEU A 243 -6.39 2.34 -0.99
CA LEU A 243 -5.98 1.05 -1.55
C LEU A 243 -6.93 0.58 -2.67
N HIS A 244 -8.24 0.72 -2.49
CA HIS A 244 -9.21 0.42 -3.55
C HIS A 244 -8.98 1.29 -4.79
N GLU A 245 -8.65 2.57 -4.63
CA GLU A 245 -8.30 3.42 -5.76
C GLU A 245 -7.03 2.93 -6.49
N LYS A 246 -6.01 2.46 -5.77
CA LYS A 246 -4.83 1.83 -6.40
C LYS A 246 -5.21 0.59 -7.21
N VAL A 247 -6.07 -0.27 -6.65
CA VAL A 247 -6.61 -1.47 -7.34
C VAL A 247 -7.41 -1.08 -8.59
N LEU A 248 -8.22 -0.02 -8.53
CA LEU A 248 -8.98 0.49 -9.68
C LEU A 248 -8.06 1.03 -10.78
N ARG A 249 -7.00 1.74 -10.42
CA ARG A 249 -6.05 2.35 -11.37
C ARG A 249 -5.06 1.34 -11.96
N ALA A 250 -5.06 0.09 -11.48
CA ALA A 250 -3.97 -0.86 -11.74
C ALA A 250 -2.59 -0.25 -11.39
N GLU A 251 -2.55 0.62 -10.37
CA GLU A 251 -1.30 1.12 -9.83
C GLU A 251 -0.63 -0.03 -9.11
N ASP A 252 0.21 -0.73 -9.85
CA ASP A 252 1.11 -1.72 -9.30
C ASP A 252 2.14 -1.01 -8.40
N GLU A 253 2.13 -1.37 -7.11
CA GLU A 253 3.37 -1.38 -6.33
C GLU A 253 4.24 -2.60 -6.68
N GLN A 254 3.78 -3.48 -7.58
CA GLN A 254 4.67 -4.32 -8.38
C GLN A 254 5.36 -3.45 -9.44
N THR A 255 6.26 -2.60 -8.96
CA THR A 255 7.46 -2.41 -9.75
C THR A 255 8.03 -3.82 -9.85
N PRO A 256 8.18 -4.46 -11.03
CA PRO A 256 9.20 -5.49 -11.13
C PRO A 256 10.43 -4.87 -10.48
N SER A 257 11.08 -5.59 -9.59
CA SER A 257 12.36 -5.13 -9.07
C SER A 257 13.25 -4.86 -10.28
N PHE A 258 13.32 -3.62 -10.73
CA PHE A 258 14.47 -3.08 -11.42
C PHE A 258 15.53 -2.97 -10.32
N ARG A 259 16.01 -4.15 -9.91
CA ARG A 259 17.30 -4.29 -9.29
C ARG A 259 18.27 -3.89 -10.39
N GLU A 260 19.04 -2.86 -10.05
CA GLU A 260 19.96 -2.09 -10.86
C GLU A 260 19.33 -0.94 -11.68
N PRO A 261 19.96 0.26 -11.69
CA PRO A 261 19.57 1.32 -12.61
C PRO A 261 19.58 0.74 -14.01
N ASP A 262 18.49 0.85 -14.76
CA ASP A 262 18.52 0.57 -16.19
C ASP A 262 19.65 1.44 -16.78
N PRO A 263 20.79 0.85 -17.19
CA PRO A 263 21.94 1.64 -17.63
C PRO A 263 21.64 2.38 -18.94
N LEU A 264 20.50 2.07 -19.56
CA LEU A 264 20.11 2.53 -20.88
C LEU A 264 19.17 3.74 -20.77
N PHE A 265 19.76 4.90 -20.48
CA PHE A 265 19.10 6.18 -20.65
C PHE A 265 19.51 6.79 -22.00
N VAL A 266 18.58 6.85 -22.94
CA VAL A 266 18.83 7.38 -24.30
C VAL A 266 18.15 8.74 -24.46
N GLY A 267 18.86 9.66 -25.12
CA GLY A 267 18.33 10.98 -25.48
C GLY A 267 18.31 11.98 -24.33
N ARG A 268 17.45 12.99 -24.46
CA ARG A 268 17.23 14.08 -23.47
C ARG A 268 18.45 14.94 -23.17
N ALA A 269 19.40 15.04 -24.10
CA ALA A 269 20.61 15.83 -23.94
C ALA A 269 20.31 17.32 -23.72
N ARG A 270 19.28 17.84 -24.40
CA ARG A 270 18.83 19.22 -24.26
C ARG A 270 18.29 19.50 -22.86
N GLU A 271 17.40 18.65 -22.37
CA GLU A 271 16.76 18.80 -21.07
C GLU A 271 17.77 18.65 -19.93
N ARG A 272 18.75 17.75 -20.07
CA ARG A 272 19.88 17.64 -19.13
C ARG A 272 20.78 18.88 -19.16
N ALA A 273 21.07 19.43 -20.33
CA ALA A 273 21.84 20.67 -20.44
C ALA A 273 21.10 21.87 -19.80
N GLU A 274 19.79 21.96 -19.98
CA GLU A 274 18.95 22.97 -19.34
C GLU A 274 18.92 22.80 -17.81
N PHE A 275 18.75 21.57 -17.32
CA PHE A 275 18.80 21.28 -15.88
C PHE A 275 20.14 21.66 -15.27
N ARG A 276 21.27 21.34 -15.89
CA ARG A 276 22.60 21.72 -15.37
C ARG A 276 22.81 23.23 -15.32
N ARG A 277 22.30 23.97 -16.30
CA ARG A 277 22.32 25.44 -16.29
C ARG A 277 21.46 26.00 -15.15
N LEU A 278 20.30 25.39 -14.90
CA LEU A 278 19.43 25.76 -13.78
C LEU A 278 20.09 25.48 -12.44
N LEU A 279 20.70 24.30 -12.28
CA LEU A 279 21.40 23.88 -11.07
C LEU A 279 22.54 24.82 -10.66
N ALA A 280 23.17 25.48 -11.65
CA ALA A 280 24.20 26.48 -11.41
C ALA A 280 23.66 27.82 -10.87
N ARG A 281 22.41 28.18 -11.20
CA ARG A 281 21.81 29.52 -10.96
C ARG A 281 20.68 29.53 -9.93
N GLY A 282 20.09 28.37 -9.61
CA GLY A 282 18.84 28.28 -8.86
C GLY A 282 17.62 28.60 -9.74
N GLY A 283 16.44 28.14 -9.33
CA GLY A 283 15.18 28.35 -10.04
C GLY A 283 14.33 27.09 -10.17
N VAL A 284 13.25 27.19 -10.94
CA VAL A 284 12.24 26.13 -11.07
C VAL A 284 12.16 25.62 -12.51
N LEU A 285 12.25 24.31 -12.70
CA LEU A 285 11.98 23.63 -13.97
C LEU A 285 10.68 22.83 -13.88
N PHE A 286 9.68 23.21 -14.66
CA PHE A 286 8.48 22.42 -14.86
C PHE A 286 8.68 21.48 -16.06
N LEU A 287 8.71 20.18 -15.80
CA LEU A 287 8.69 19.15 -16.83
C LEU A 287 7.25 18.72 -17.10
N THR A 288 6.76 19.02 -18.30
CA THR A 288 5.41 18.65 -18.74
C THR A 288 5.47 17.62 -19.86
N GLY A 289 4.40 16.87 -20.08
CA GLY A 289 4.31 15.96 -21.20
C GLY A 289 3.38 14.78 -20.95
N ALA A 290 3.15 14.00 -22.01
CA ALA A 290 2.22 12.88 -22.00
C ALA A 290 2.59 11.80 -20.95
N PRO A 291 1.64 10.94 -20.55
CA PRO A 291 1.92 9.72 -19.79
C PRO A 291 2.98 8.85 -20.49
N GLY A 292 3.84 8.19 -19.73
CA GLY A 292 4.88 7.31 -20.28
C GLY A 292 6.03 8.00 -21.04
N ILE A 293 6.05 9.34 -21.13
CA ILE A 293 7.08 10.10 -21.87
C ILE A 293 8.48 10.08 -21.23
N GLY A 294 8.61 9.47 -20.04
CA GLY A 294 9.88 9.32 -19.32
C GLY A 294 10.19 10.39 -18.26
N LYS A 295 9.19 11.15 -17.79
CA LYS A 295 9.36 12.19 -16.75
C LYS A 295 10.07 11.67 -15.49
N SER A 296 9.56 10.60 -14.88
CA SER A 296 10.09 10.01 -13.64
C SER A 296 11.52 9.49 -13.83
N THR A 297 11.82 8.88 -14.98
CA THR A 297 13.17 8.42 -15.32
C THR A 297 14.13 9.60 -15.50
N LEU A 298 13.68 10.69 -16.13
CA LEU A 298 14.48 11.91 -16.29
C LEU A 298 14.75 12.59 -14.94
N LEU A 299 13.77 12.63 -14.02
CA LEU A 299 13.99 13.11 -12.65
C LEU A 299 15.08 12.32 -11.92
N ARG A 300 15.09 10.98 -12.05
CA ARG A 300 16.18 10.15 -11.50
C ARG A 300 17.53 10.54 -12.08
N LYS A 301 17.62 10.79 -13.40
CA LYS A 301 18.87 11.29 -14.01
C LYS A 301 19.26 12.70 -13.59
N PHE A 302 18.31 13.54 -13.23
CA PHE A 302 18.61 14.84 -12.61
C PHE A 302 19.15 14.69 -11.19
N ALA A 303 18.65 13.72 -10.42
CA ALA A 303 19.21 13.39 -9.11
C ALA A 303 20.68 12.92 -9.23
N ASP A 304 20.96 12.00 -10.18
CA ASP A 304 22.31 11.52 -10.48
C ASP A 304 23.24 12.69 -10.87
N ASP A 305 22.81 13.55 -11.81
CA ASP A 305 23.59 14.70 -12.28
C ASP A 305 23.83 15.73 -11.15
N ALA A 306 22.87 15.93 -10.25
CA ALA A 306 23.01 16.86 -9.12
C ALA A 306 23.93 16.32 -8.02
N ALA A 307 23.83 15.02 -7.71
CA ALA A 307 24.71 14.33 -6.78
C ALA A 307 26.17 14.38 -7.26
N ALA A 308 26.40 14.12 -8.55
CA ALA A 308 27.73 14.20 -9.16
C ALA A 308 28.36 15.61 -9.08
N LEU A 309 27.52 16.66 -9.06
CA LEU A 309 27.95 18.06 -8.95
C LEU A 309 27.93 18.61 -7.52
N GLY A 310 27.55 17.81 -6.52
CA GLY A 310 27.47 18.22 -5.12
C GLY A 310 26.49 19.37 -4.86
N ARG A 311 25.43 19.49 -5.67
CA ARG A 311 24.48 20.62 -5.61
C ARG A 311 23.11 20.14 -5.13
N PRO A 312 22.47 20.85 -4.18
CA PRO A 312 21.16 20.46 -3.69
C PRO A 312 20.08 20.74 -4.74
N VAL A 313 19.17 19.78 -4.90
CA VAL A 313 17.98 19.89 -5.75
C VAL A 313 16.76 19.34 -5.01
N ARG A 314 15.58 19.88 -5.31
CA ARG A 314 14.29 19.32 -4.89
C ARG A 314 13.55 18.82 -6.14
N LEU A 315 13.25 17.53 -6.18
CA LEU A 315 12.58 16.88 -7.30
C LEU A 315 11.20 16.42 -6.85
N PHE A 316 10.17 16.76 -7.62
CA PHE A 316 8.79 16.36 -7.37
C PHE A 316 8.23 15.68 -8.62
N ASP A 317 7.67 14.48 -8.43
CA ASP A 317 6.95 13.74 -9.48
C ASP A 317 5.45 13.82 -9.19
N GLY A 318 4.81 14.87 -9.70
CA GLY A 318 3.45 15.26 -9.38
C GLY A 318 3.35 16.16 -8.13
N LEU A 319 2.53 17.21 -8.23
CA LEU A 319 2.13 18.09 -7.13
C LEU A 319 0.73 18.63 -7.41
N ASP A 320 -0.15 18.60 -6.41
CA ASP A 320 -1.51 19.17 -6.52
C ASP A 320 -1.49 20.70 -6.46
N ASP A 321 -0.67 21.28 -5.58
CA ASP A 321 -0.47 22.73 -5.47
C ASP A 321 1.04 23.08 -5.47
N PRO A 322 1.63 23.27 -6.68
CA PRO A 322 3.00 23.73 -6.82
C PRO A 322 3.29 25.08 -6.12
N ALA A 323 2.31 25.99 -6.06
CA ALA A 323 2.51 27.32 -5.50
C ALA A 323 2.64 27.29 -3.97
N ALA A 324 1.92 26.40 -3.28
CA ALA A 324 2.08 26.22 -1.84
C ALA A 324 3.48 25.70 -1.46
N VAL A 325 4.05 24.78 -2.26
CA VAL A 325 5.39 24.23 -2.02
C VAL A 325 6.45 25.29 -2.30
N LEU A 326 6.37 25.98 -3.44
CA LEU A 326 7.35 26.98 -3.86
C LEU A 326 7.41 28.19 -2.92
N ARG A 327 6.28 28.58 -2.29
CA ARG A 327 6.25 29.66 -1.28
C ARG A 327 7.02 29.35 0.00
N ARG A 328 7.30 28.07 0.29
CA ARG A 328 8.02 27.62 1.49
C ARG A 328 9.50 27.40 1.26
N LEU A 329 9.96 27.48 0.00
CA LEU A 329 11.35 27.25 -0.36
C LEU A 329 12.09 28.58 -0.57
N PRO A 330 13.37 28.66 -0.21
CA PRO A 330 14.16 29.84 -0.49
C PRO A 330 14.42 29.94 -2.01
N GLY A 331 14.43 31.18 -2.52
CA GLY A 331 14.42 31.47 -3.96
C GLY A 331 15.72 31.17 -4.71
N ASP A 332 16.74 30.65 -4.03
CA ASP A 332 18.03 30.20 -4.57
C ASP A 332 18.12 28.68 -4.75
N VAL A 333 17.12 27.91 -4.28
CA VAL A 333 17.06 26.45 -4.45
C VAL A 333 16.70 26.10 -5.89
N THR A 334 17.28 25.02 -6.39
CA THR A 334 16.86 24.40 -7.66
C THR A 334 15.73 23.43 -7.39
N VAL A 335 14.60 23.65 -8.06
CA VAL A 335 13.40 22.82 -7.95
C VAL A 335 13.03 22.28 -9.32
N VAL A 336 12.71 20.99 -9.42
CA VAL A 336 12.15 20.40 -10.64
C VAL A 336 10.82 19.76 -10.28
N ILE A 337 9.77 20.13 -11.02
CA ILE A 337 8.41 19.62 -10.83
C ILE A 337 8.02 18.95 -12.13
N ALA A 338 7.85 17.62 -12.11
CA ALA A 338 7.28 16.88 -13.21
C ALA A 338 5.77 16.80 -13.03
N GLY A 339 5.02 17.06 -14.10
CA GLY A 339 3.57 17.06 -14.09
C GLY A 339 2.98 16.78 -15.45
N ARG A 340 1.65 16.68 -15.50
CA ARG A 340 0.90 16.55 -16.75
C ARG A 340 0.73 17.92 -17.41
N THR A 341 0.36 18.90 -16.60
CA THR A 341 0.12 20.29 -17.01
C THR A 341 1.24 21.20 -16.52
N GLY A 342 1.39 22.35 -17.18
CA GLY A 342 2.26 23.42 -16.71
C GLY A 342 1.73 24.10 -15.45
N PRO A 343 2.53 25.00 -14.86
CA PRO A 343 2.07 25.83 -13.74
C PRO A 343 0.91 26.73 -14.17
N ASP A 344 0.02 27.06 -13.23
CA ASP A 344 -1.01 28.07 -13.44
C ASP A 344 -0.38 29.47 -13.65
N ALA A 345 -1.07 30.33 -14.39
CA ALA A 345 -0.66 31.71 -14.67
C ALA A 345 -0.38 32.51 -13.40
N THR A 346 -1.11 32.24 -12.32
CA THR A 346 -0.90 32.86 -11.01
C THR A 346 0.51 32.62 -10.44
N LEU A 347 1.09 31.44 -10.69
CA LEU A 347 2.44 31.11 -10.27
C LEU A 347 3.51 31.76 -11.17
N LEU A 348 3.21 31.95 -12.46
CA LEU A 348 4.13 32.60 -13.39
C LEU A 348 4.35 34.09 -13.08
N VAL A 349 3.38 34.73 -12.43
CA VAL A 349 3.45 36.14 -12.04
C VAL A 349 3.90 36.35 -10.58
N ASP A 350 4.21 35.27 -9.85
CA ASP A 350 4.70 35.37 -8.46
C ASP A 350 6.06 36.09 -8.42
N PRO A 351 6.20 37.22 -7.70
CA PRO A 351 7.45 37.98 -7.65
C PRO A 351 8.67 37.18 -7.16
N ALA A 352 8.48 36.16 -6.32
CA ALA A 352 9.59 35.34 -5.79
C ALA A 352 10.22 34.44 -6.86
N TRP A 353 9.44 34.06 -7.88
CA TRP A 353 9.83 33.10 -8.92
C TRP A 353 9.73 33.67 -10.34
N SER A 354 9.27 34.91 -10.49
CA SER A 354 9.18 35.62 -11.77
C SER A 354 10.53 35.66 -12.47
N GLY A 355 10.56 35.24 -13.74
CA GLY A 355 11.78 35.11 -14.53
C GLY A 355 12.70 33.95 -14.15
N ARG A 356 12.35 33.14 -13.14
CA ARG A 356 13.11 31.95 -12.68
C ARG A 356 12.40 30.63 -12.94
N ILE A 357 11.20 30.67 -13.51
CA ILE A 357 10.43 29.48 -13.91
C ILE A 357 10.72 29.18 -15.38
N THR A 358 11.19 27.96 -15.65
CA THR A 358 11.34 27.41 -17.00
C THR A 358 10.32 26.29 -17.17
N ILE A 359 9.51 26.33 -18.22
CA ILE A 359 8.61 25.23 -18.59
C ILE A 359 9.22 24.48 -19.77
N ARG A 360 9.37 23.17 -19.63
CA ARG A 360 9.85 22.27 -20.68
C ARG A 360 8.83 21.18 -20.93
N LYS A 361 8.21 21.20 -22.11
CA LYS A 361 7.44 20.09 -22.64
C LYS A 361 8.40 19.02 -23.16
N LEU A 362 8.24 17.79 -22.68
CA LEU A 362 8.96 16.63 -23.17
C LEU A 362 8.28 16.12 -24.44
N GLU A 363 9.02 16.20 -25.54
CA GLU A 363 8.61 15.62 -26.81
C GLU A 363 8.87 14.10 -26.84
N PRO A 364 8.21 13.33 -27.71
CA PRO A 364 8.60 11.95 -27.99
C PRO A 364 10.07 11.85 -28.43
N LEU A 365 10.69 10.71 -28.18
CA LEU A 365 12.03 10.41 -28.69
C LEU A 365 12.01 10.43 -30.22
N SER A 366 13.07 10.95 -30.83
CA SER A 366 13.27 10.85 -32.27
C SER A 366 13.40 9.39 -32.70
N ASP A 367 13.21 9.10 -34.00
CA ASP A 367 13.37 7.75 -34.54
C ASP A 367 14.78 7.19 -34.26
N ASN A 368 15.81 8.04 -34.33
CA ASN A 368 17.18 7.67 -34.01
C ASN A 368 17.36 7.31 -32.52
N GLU A 369 16.80 8.11 -31.61
CA GLU A 369 16.84 7.81 -30.17
C GLU A 369 16.02 6.56 -29.82
N SER A 370 14.89 6.37 -30.50
CA SER A 370 14.04 5.19 -30.35
C SER A 370 14.77 3.93 -30.83
N ALA A 371 15.40 3.98 -32.00
CA ALA A 371 16.21 2.88 -32.54
C ALA A 371 17.39 2.54 -31.61
N ALA A 372 18.11 3.56 -31.11
CA ALA A 372 19.21 3.37 -30.17
C ALA A 372 18.75 2.73 -28.85
N LEU A 373 17.57 3.11 -28.33
CA LEU A 373 16.99 2.47 -27.14
C LEU A 373 16.67 0.99 -27.38
N LEU A 374 16.07 0.66 -28.52
CA LEU A 374 15.73 -0.72 -28.88
C LEU A 374 16.98 -1.57 -29.14
N GLU A 375 17.99 -0.99 -29.79
CA GLU A 375 19.29 -1.63 -30.01
C GLU A 375 19.97 -1.96 -28.68
N ALA A 376 20.04 -0.99 -27.77
CA ALA A 376 20.64 -1.19 -26.46
C ALA A 376 19.90 -2.24 -25.63
N ARG A 377 18.59 -2.40 -25.84
CA ARG A 377 17.74 -3.44 -25.20
C ARG A 377 17.82 -4.80 -25.90
N GLY A 378 18.65 -4.96 -26.93
CA GLY A 378 18.87 -6.22 -27.62
C GLY A 378 17.71 -6.67 -28.51
N VAL A 379 16.87 -5.75 -28.99
CA VAL A 379 15.74 -6.08 -29.88
C VAL A 379 16.27 -6.48 -31.26
N ASP A 380 15.68 -7.53 -31.84
CA ASP A 380 16.01 -8.02 -33.19
C ASP A 380 15.85 -6.88 -34.23
N PRO A 381 16.86 -6.63 -35.10
CA PRO A 381 16.79 -5.58 -36.12
C PRO A 381 15.53 -5.60 -36.99
N SER A 382 14.97 -6.77 -37.29
CA SER A 382 13.76 -6.93 -38.11
C SER A 382 12.50 -6.37 -37.45
N LEU A 383 12.46 -6.31 -36.11
CA LEU A 383 11.31 -5.82 -35.35
C LEU A 383 11.41 -4.33 -34.99
N ARG A 384 12.61 -3.74 -35.05
CA ARG A 384 12.86 -2.37 -34.55
C ARG A 384 11.97 -1.33 -35.23
N GLN A 385 11.90 -1.33 -36.56
CA GLN A 385 11.10 -0.33 -37.29
C GLN A 385 9.61 -0.42 -36.93
N SER A 386 9.06 -1.65 -36.88
CA SER A 386 7.66 -1.88 -36.49
C SER A 386 7.34 -1.38 -35.08
N ILE A 387 8.30 -1.54 -34.15
CA ILE A 387 8.18 -1.04 -32.78
C ILE A 387 8.30 0.50 -32.73
N VAL A 388 9.21 1.09 -33.50
CA VAL A 388 9.36 2.57 -33.59
C VAL A 388 8.07 3.19 -34.14
N ASP A 389 7.55 2.66 -35.24
CA ASP A 389 6.31 3.13 -35.87
C ASP A 389 5.12 3.04 -34.90
N PHE A 390 5.00 1.93 -34.16
CA PHE A 390 3.95 1.74 -33.17
C PHE A 390 4.09 2.68 -31.98
N ALA A 391 5.28 2.75 -31.39
CA ALA A 391 5.51 3.49 -30.16
C ALA A 391 5.58 5.00 -30.39
N ALA A 392 5.77 5.46 -31.63
CA ALA A 392 5.80 6.87 -32.01
C ALA A 392 6.64 7.72 -31.03
N GLY A 393 7.84 7.23 -30.71
CA GLY A 393 8.80 7.87 -29.80
C GLY A 393 8.44 7.83 -28.31
N ASN A 394 7.35 7.17 -27.89
CA ASN A 394 6.97 7.06 -26.49
C ASN A 394 7.88 6.05 -25.74
N PRO A 395 8.69 6.47 -24.75
CA PRO A 395 9.64 5.58 -24.08
C PRO A 395 9.00 4.40 -23.35
N PHE A 396 7.81 4.57 -22.77
CA PHE A 396 7.08 3.48 -22.11
C PHE A 396 6.68 2.41 -23.13
N ALA A 397 6.07 2.82 -24.25
CA ALA A 397 5.68 1.88 -25.30
C ALA A 397 6.90 1.21 -25.97
N LEU A 398 7.99 1.94 -26.20
CA LEU A 398 9.25 1.38 -26.71
C LEU A 398 9.82 0.32 -25.76
N SER A 399 9.85 0.62 -24.46
CA SER A 399 10.41 -0.28 -23.44
C SER A 399 9.55 -1.52 -23.26
N LEU A 400 8.24 -1.36 -23.20
CA LEU A 400 7.31 -2.48 -23.10
C LEU A 400 7.37 -3.37 -24.35
N SER A 401 7.42 -2.78 -25.54
CA SER A 401 7.52 -3.54 -26.80
C SER A 401 8.84 -4.30 -26.89
N ALA A 402 9.95 -3.71 -26.42
CA ALA A 402 11.26 -4.37 -26.38
C ALA A 402 11.33 -5.53 -25.38
N GLU A 403 10.66 -5.41 -24.24
CA GLU A 403 10.52 -6.48 -23.27
C GLU A 403 9.72 -7.64 -23.87
N VAL A 404 8.55 -7.31 -24.43
CA VAL A 404 7.61 -8.29 -24.95
C VAL A 404 8.12 -8.94 -26.25
N SER A 405 8.93 -8.27 -27.06
CA SER A 405 9.55 -8.88 -28.26
C SER A 405 10.46 -10.07 -27.95
N ARG A 406 10.92 -10.20 -26.69
CA ARG A 406 11.70 -11.36 -26.22
C ARG A 406 10.83 -12.49 -25.67
N SER A 407 9.53 -12.27 -25.53
CA SER A 407 8.58 -13.26 -25.01
C SER A 407 8.13 -14.24 -26.11
N PRO A 408 8.07 -15.55 -25.84
CA PRO A 408 7.58 -16.55 -26.80
C PRO A 408 6.04 -16.58 -26.95
N ARG A 409 5.32 -15.62 -26.35
CA ARG A 409 3.86 -15.61 -26.32
C ARG A 409 3.24 -15.15 -27.64
N SER A 410 2.20 -15.84 -28.09
CA SER A 410 1.46 -15.50 -29.31
C SER A 410 0.55 -14.27 -29.16
N ASP A 411 0.19 -13.87 -27.94
CA ASP A 411 -0.65 -12.71 -27.63
C ASP A 411 0.15 -11.45 -27.22
N ALA A 412 1.48 -11.53 -27.30
CA ALA A 412 2.44 -10.46 -26.99
C ALA A 412 2.02 -9.07 -27.53
N ALA A 413 1.66 -8.98 -28.81
CA ALA A 413 1.26 -7.71 -29.42
C ALA A 413 -0.03 -7.12 -28.80
N ARG A 414 -0.97 -7.98 -28.40
CA ARG A 414 -2.22 -7.55 -27.75
C ARG A 414 -1.94 -7.05 -26.33
N TYR A 415 -1.13 -7.79 -25.58
CA TYR A 415 -0.71 -7.38 -24.23
C TYR A 415 -0.08 -5.98 -24.24
N VAL A 416 0.79 -5.69 -25.21
CA VAL A 416 1.40 -4.36 -25.38
C VAL A 416 0.32 -3.31 -25.64
N VAL A 417 -0.59 -3.54 -26.59
CA VAL A 417 -1.66 -2.59 -26.93
C VAL A 417 -2.57 -2.32 -25.72
N ASP A 418 -3.02 -3.36 -25.01
CA ASP A 418 -3.93 -3.23 -23.87
C ASP A 418 -3.26 -2.49 -22.70
N THR A 419 -1.97 -2.78 -22.44
CA THR A 419 -1.20 -2.12 -21.37
C THR A 419 -0.94 -0.65 -21.69
N VAL A 420 -0.53 -0.35 -22.93
CA VAL A 420 -0.29 1.03 -23.37
C VAL A 420 -1.60 1.81 -23.42
N TYR A 421 -2.70 1.18 -23.83
CA TYR A 421 -4.04 1.79 -23.80
C TYR A 421 -4.44 2.18 -22.37
N ALA A 422 -4.36 1.24 -21.42
CA ALA A 422 -4.70 1.49 -20.02
C ALA A 422 -3.86 2.63 -19.43
N GLN A 423 -2.57 2.69 -19.76
CA GLN A 423 -1.66 3.71 -19.24
C GLN A 423 -1.89 5.11 -19.83
N LEU A 424 -2.28 5.22 -21.10
CA LEU A 424 -2.34 6.50 -21.83
C LEU A 424 -3.75 7.05 -22.01
N ALA A 425 -4.75 6.18 -22.20
CA ALA A 425 -6.16 6.60 -22.38
C ALA A 425 -6.85 6.94 -21.05
N GLY A 426 -6.29 6.49 -19.92
CA GLY A 426 -6.94 6.55 -18.62
C GLY A 426 -8.23 5.72 -18.57
N ASP A 427 -9.14 6.10 -17.67
CA ASP A 427 -10.47 5.49 -17.57
C ASP A 427 -11.54 6.48 -18.06
N PRO A 428 -12.05 6.32 -19.30
CA PRO A 428 -13.07 7.22 -19.83
C PRO A 428 -14.35 7.14 -18.98
N PRO A 429 -14.92 8.26 -18.50
CA PRO A 429 -16.04 8.26 -17.55
C PRO A 429 -17.28 7.52 -18.02
N THR A 430 -17.50 7.51 -19.35
CA THR A 430 -18.63 6.81 -19.96
C THR A 430 -18.21 6.17 -21.28
N GLU A 431 -19.08 5.31 -21.80
CA GLU A 431 -18.88 4.74 -23.14
C GLU A 431 -18.78 5.83 -24.22
N ALA A 432 -19.50 6.95 -24.08
CA ALA A 432 -19.45 8.06 -25.02
C ALA A 432 -18.06 8.72 -25.04
N HIS A 433 -17.40 8.87 -23.88
CA HIS A 433 -16.03 9.38 -23.79
C HIS A 433 -15.02 8.45 -24.47
N ARG A 434 -15.20 7.13 -24.31
CA ARG A 434 -14.39 6.12 -25.00
C ARG A 434 -14.56 6.21 -26.52
N TRP A 435 -15.80 6.34 -26.99
CA TRP A 435 -16.09 6.52 -28.41
C TRP A 435 -15.54 7.84 -28.96
N ALA A 436 -15.55 8.92 -28.16
CA ALA A 436 -14.92 10.18 -28.52
C ALA A 436 -13.41 10.05 -28.76
N LEU A 437 -12.69 9.29 -27.91
CA LEU A 437 -11.27 8.95 -28.15
C LEU A 437 -11.08 8.19 -29.47
N TYR A 438 -11.94 7.22 -29.78
CA TYR A 438 -11.86 6.50 -31.04
C TYR A 438 -12.09 7.40 -32.26
N VAL A 439 -13.07 8.31 -32.19
CA VAL A 439 -13.27 9.30 -33.26
C VAL A 439 -12.02 10.16 -33.41
N CYS A 440 -11.45 10.63 -32.29
CA CYS A 440 -10.24 11.45 -32.28
C CYS A 440 -9.01 10.72 -32.85
N ALA A 441 -8.92 9.40 -32.66
CA ALA A 441 -7.85 8.58 -33.24
C ALA A 441 -8.00 8.36 -34.75
N GLN A 442 -9.22 8.41 -35.28
CA GLN A 442 -9.50 8.18 -36.72
C GLN A 442 -9.57 9.47 -37.53
N ALA A 443 -9.71 10.62 -36.88
CA ALA A 443 -9.76 11.94 -37.52
C ALA A 443 -8.37 12.61 -37.51
N GLU A 444 -8.07 13.32 -38.58
CA GLU A 444 -6.89 14.20 -38.64
C GLU A 444 -7.05 15.38 -37.67
N HIS A 445 -8.23 16.00 -37.69
CA HIS A 445 -8.67 17.04 -36.76
C HIS A 445 -10.07 16.72 -36.24
N THR A 446 -10.25 16.84 -34.92
CA THR A 446 -11.53 16.61 -34.25
C THR A 446 -12.15 17.94 -33.84
N THR A 447 -13.29 18.27 -34.43
CA THR A 447 -14.10 19.44 -34.07
C THR A 447 -15.35 19.01 -33.32
N GLU A 448 -16.00 19.95 -32.61
CA GLU A 448 -17.27 19.66 -31.95
C GLU A 448 -18.35 19.21 -32.96
N ASP A 449 -18.40 19.83 -34.14
CA ASP A 449 -19.32 19.45 -35.22
C ASP A 449 -19.06 18.03 -35.74
N LEU A 450 -17.80 17.61 -35.81
CA LEU A 450 -17.44 16.23 -36.16
C LEU A 450 -17.97 15.25 -35.10
N LEU A 451 -17.75 15.55 -33.81
CA LEU A 451 -18.27 14.71 -32.72
C LEU A 451 -19.80 14.63 -32.75
N ARG A 452 -20.49 15.76 -33.01
CA ARG A 452 -21.95 15.81 -33.14
C ARG A 452 -22.46 14.97 -34.30
N SER A 453 -21.72 14.94 -35.41
CA SER A 453 -22.08 14.18 -36.61
C SER A 453 -21.81 12.67 -36.46
N VAL A 454 -20.75 12.30 -35.74
CA VAL A 454 -20.31 10.91 -35.62
C VAL A 454 -20.95 10.21 -34.41
N LEU A 455 -21.10 10.89 -33.28
CA LEU A 455 -21.61 10.33 -32.03
C LEU A 455 -23.05 10.80 -31.75
N PRO A 456 -24.04 9.89 -31.70
CA PRO A 456 -25.41 10.24 -31.35
C PRO A 456 -25.53 10.57 -29.85
N GLY A 457 -26.42 11.51 -29.48
CA GLY A 457 -26.79 11.74 -28.06
C GLY A 457 -26.62 13.16 -27.52
N GLY A 458 -26.31 14.17 -28.34
CA GLY A 458 -26.40 15.60 -27.96
C GLY A 458 -25.36 16.10 -26.96
N ARG A 459 -24.36 15.29 -26.57
CA ARG A 459 -23.29 15.66 -25.62
C ARG A 459 -21.97 16.08 -26.30
N SER A 460 -22.02 16.57 -27.54
CA SER A 460 -20.82 16.87 -28.33
C SER A 460 -19.91 17.90 -27.68
N SER A 461 -20.50 18.95 -27.10
CA SER A 461 -19.77 20.02 -26.41
C SER A 461 -19.03 19.49 -25.18
N GLU A 462 -19.70 18.72 -24.31
CA GLU A 462 -19.08 18.09 -23.13
C GLU A 462 -17.93 17.15 -23.53
N LEU A 463 -18.14 16.32 -24.55
CA LEU A 463 -17.11 15.39 -25.04
C LEU A 463 -15.92 16.14 -25.65
N PHE A 464 -16.17 17.27 -26.33
CA PHE A 464 -15.12 18.11 -26.89
C PHE A 464 -14.26 18.73 -25.80
N ASP A 465 -14.88 19.31 -24.76
CA ASP A 465 -14.16 19.88 -23.62
C ASP A 465 -13.36 18.82 -22.87
N TRP A 466 -13.93 17.65 -22.64
CA TRP A 466 -13.20 16.54 -22.02
C TRP A 466 -12.01 16.07 -22.88
N LEU A 467 -12.18 15.97 -24.21
CA LEU A 467 -11.07 15.64 -25.10
C LEU A 467 -9.99 16.72 -25.10
N ARG A 468 -10.38 18.00 -25.07
CA ARG A 468 -9.45 19.14 -25.03
C ARG A 468 -8.55 19.10 -23.79
N ASP A 469 -9.08 18.64 -22.67
CA ASP A 469 -8.34 18.52 -21.41
C ASP A 469 -7.59 17.18 -21.27
N HIS A 470 -7.71 16.28 -22.27
CA HIS A 470 -7.06 14.97 -22.23
C HIS A 470 -5.52 15.08 -22.44
N PRO A 471 -4.67 14.41 -21.64
CA PRO A 471 -3.21 14.60 -21.64
C PRO A 471 -2.46 14.31 -22.95
N CYS A 472 -3.08 13.58 -23.86
CA CYS A 472 -2.51 13.20 -25.15
C CYS A 472 -3.12 13.96 -26.34
N VAL A 473 -4.06 14.86 -26.08
CA VAL A 473 -4.75 15.65 -27.10
C VAL A 473 -4.18 17.06 -27.10
N GLU A 474 -3.91 17.57 -28.29
CA GLU A 474 -3.39 18.92 -28.49
C GLU A 474 -4.42 19.77 -29.22
N ALA A 475 -4.61 21.01 -28.76
CA ALA A 475 -5.43 21.99 -29.46
C ALA A 475 -4.62 22.61 -30.61
N ALA A 476 -5.03 22.33 -31.85
CA ALA A 476 -4.46 22.92 -33.06
C ALA A 476 -5.44 23.92 -33.69
N THR A 477 -4.96 24.70 -34.67
CA THR A 477 -5.73 25.76 -35.35
C THR A 477 -7.05 25.28 -35.95
N HIS A 478 -7.11 24.01 -36.38
CA HIS A 478 -8.26 23.42 -37.09
C HIS A 478 -9.05 22.41 -36.25
N GLY A 479 -8.75 22.27 -34.95
CA GLY A 479 -9.41 21.34 -34.04
C GLY A 479 -8.45 20.57 -33.14
N LEU A 480 -8.97 19.58 -32.43
CA LEU A 480 -8.20 18.73 -31.54
C LEU A 480 -7.46 17.64 -32.32
N VAL A 481 -6.18 17.43 -32.00
CA VAL A 481 -5.31 16.44 -32.63
C VAL A 481 -4.82 15.47 -31.57
N LEU A 482 -5.09 14.18 -31.77
CA LEU A 482 -4.54 13.12 -30.92
C LEU A 482 -3.19 12.66 -31.48
N GLY A 483 -2.09 13.06 -30.85
CA GLY A 483 -0.74 12.71 -31.30
C GLY A 483 -0.18 11.42 -30.69
N GLY A 484 0.91 10.94 -31.28
CA GLY A 484 1.79 9.90 -30.70
C GLY A 484 1.16 8.51 -30.56
N VAL A 485 1.70 7.74 -29.62
CA VAL A 485 1.37 6.31 -29.44
C VAL A 485 -0.11 6.04 -29.17
N LEU A 486 -0.82 6.97 -28.53
CA LEU A 486 -2.22 6.74 -28.15
C LEU A 486 -3.12 6.62 -29.39
N ARG A 487 -2.82 7.36 -30.48
CA ARG A 487 -3.53 7.22 -31.76
C ARG A 487 -3.37 5.81 -32.34
N GLU A 488 -2.15 5.30 -32.39
CA GLU A 488 -1.83 3.97 -32.90
C GLU A 488 -2.49 2.86 -32.07
N VAL A 489 -2.43 3.01 -30.75
CA VAL A 489 -3.02 2.08 -29.79
C VAL A 489 -4.54 2.05 -29.91
N LEU A 490 -5.20 3.20 -29.98
CA LEU A 490 -6.65 3.28 -30.14
C LEU A 490 -7.12 2.66 -31.46
N ASP A 491 -6.40 2.88 -32.56
CA ASP A 491 -6.74 2.25 -33.84
C ASP A 491 -6.53 0.72 -33.80
N ARG A 492 -5.44 0.23 -33.21
CA ARG A 492 -5.19 -1.23 -33.05
C ARG A 492 -6.20 -1.88 -32.11
N HIS A 493 -6.50 -1.24 -30.99
CA HIS A 493 -7.48 -1.73 -30.01
C HIS A 493 -8.89 -1.78 -30.63
N LEU A 494 -9.31 -0.74 -31.35
CA LEU A 494 -10.61 -0.72 -32.02
C LEU A 494 -10.71 -1.73 -33.17
N ARG A 495 -9.63 -1.91 -33.95
CA ARG A 495 -9.56 -2.89 -35.04
C ARG A 495 -9.93 -4.29 -34.60
N TRP A 496 -9.49 -4.70 -33.42
CA TRP A 496 -9.78 -6.01 -32.87
C TRP A 496 -11.10 -6.03 -32.09
N ARG A 497 -11.37 -4.99 -31.29
CA ARG A 497 -12.52 -4.95 -30.37
C ARG A 497 -13.87 -4.77 -31.06
N ASP A 498 -13.95 -3.87 -32.05
CA ASP A 498 -15.18 -3.64 -32.83
C ASP A 498 -14.84 -3.23 -34.27
N PRO A 499 -14.51 -4.21 -35.14
CA PRO A 499 -14.20 -3.95 -36.55
C PRO A 499 -15.34 -3.23 -37.29
N ALA A 500 -16.60 -3.56 -36.96
CA ALA A 500 -17.77 -2.96 -37.57
C ALA A 500 -17.95 -1.50 -37.12
N GLY A 501 -17.76 -1.22 -35.83
CA GLY A 501 -17.74 0.12 -35.26
C GLY A 501 -16.66 1.00 -35.87
N ARG A 502 -15.46 0.45 -36.06
CA ARG A 502 -14.37 1.14 -36.77
C ARG A 502 -14.77 1.54 -38.18
N ALA A 503 -15.36 0.63 -38.95
CA ALA A 503 -15.84 0.92 -40.31
C ALA A 503 -16.94 1.99 -40.31
N ARG A 504 -17.87 1.93 -39.35
CA ARG A 504 -18.92 2.95 -39.17
C ARG A 504 -18.34 4.33 -38.89
N ILE A 505 -17.38 4.45 -37.97
CA ILE A 505 -16.71 5.72 -37.67
C ILE A 505 -16.05 6.29 -38.92
N ARG A 506 -15.21 5.51 -39.60
CA ARG A 506 -14.49 5.97 -40.80
C ARG A 506 -15.44 6.43 -41.89
N GLY A 507 -16.52 5.68 -42.11
CA GLY A 507 -17.56 6.07 -43.07
C GLY A 507 -18.24 7.40 -42.72
N ARG A 508 -18.54 7.64 -41.44
CA ARG A 508 -19.13 8.91 -40.99
C ARG A 508 -18.15 10.07 -41.08
N ILE A 509 -16.91 9.89 -40.64
CA ILE A 509 -15.86 10.91 -40.75
C ILE A 509 -15.67 11.32 -42.21
N SER A 510 -15.55 10.34 -43.13
CA SER A 510 -15.36 10.60 -44.56
C SER A 510 -16.51 11.43 -45.17
N ARG A 511 -17.77 11.18 -44.77
CA ARG A 511 -18.92 11.98 -45.26
C ARG A 511 -18.83 13.44 -44.81
N VAL A 512 -18.51 13.65 -43.53
CA VAL A 512 -18.37 14.99 -42.95
C VAL A 512 -17.20 15.76 -43.57
N THR A 513 -16.06 15.10 -43.81
CA THR A 513 -14.88 15.77 -44.40
C THR A 513 -14.97 15.99 -45.91
N THR A 514 -15.71 15.17 -46.64
CA THR A 514 -15.87 15.31 -48.11
C THR A 514 -17.17 16.04 -48.52
N GLY A 515 -18.01 16.43 -47.56
CA GLY A 515 -19.24 17.20 -47.81
C GLY A 515 -20.32 16.43 -48.59
N ARG A 516 -20.37 15.10 -48.47
CA ARG A 516 -21.34 14.22 -49.14
C ARG A 516 -22.31 13.54 -48.20
#